data_AF-A0A958J9Y0-F1
#
_entry.id   AF-A0A958J9Y0-F1
#
_cell.length_a   1.000
_cell.length_b   1.000
_cell.length_c   1.000
_cell.angle_alpha   90.00
_cell.angle_beta   90.00
_cell.angle_gamma   90.00
#
_symmetry.space_group_name_H-M   'P 1'
#
loop_
_entity.id
_entity.type
_entity.pdbx_description
1 polymer ?
#
loop_
_entity_poly.entity_id
_entity_poly.type
_entity_poly.pdbx_seq_one_letter_code
_entity_poly.pdbx_strand_id
1 'polypeptide(L)' 'METGEILARAPGKLILLGEYAVMEGAPALVAAINREARITVRPSRDRHFRISAPVMDVDALPFHLDASGAVVFDA' A
#
# COMPACT_ATOMS: atom_id res chain seq x y z
N MET A 1 -17.52 6.48 19.34
CA MET A 1 -16.08 6.24 19.09
C MET A 1 -15.60 7.40 18.25
N GLU A 2 -14.70 8.24 18.76
CA GLU A 2 -14.03 9.23 17.91
C GLU A 2 -13.25 8.46 16.85
N THR A 3 -13.72 8.48 15.60
CA THR A 3 -13.02 7.82 14.50
C THR A 3 -11.85 8.71 14.10
N GLY A 4 -10.76 8.60 14.85
CA GLY A 4 -9.53 9.31 14.58
C GLY A 4 -8.93 8.93 13.23
N GLU A 5 -8.13 9.82 12.69
CA GLU A 5 -7.29 9.55 11.53
C GLU A 5 -6.26 8.45 11.86
N ILE A 6 -6.07 7.50 10.94
CA ILE A 6 -5.01 6.48 11.07
C ILE A 6 -3.85 6.86 10.15
N LEU A 7 -2.66 6.96 10.74
CA LEU A 7 -1.42 7.18 10.03
C LEU A 7 -0.61 5.89 10.03
N ALA A 8 -0.28 5.39 8.83
CA ALA A 8 0.53 4.19 8.66
C ALA A 8 1.73 4.47 7.75
N ARG A 9 2.84 3.78 8.02
CA ARG A 9 4.07 3.85 7.21
C ARG A 9 4.69 2.47 7.05
N ALA A 10 5.27 2.23 5.89
CA ALA A 10 6.03 1.01 5.60
C ALA A 10 7.34 1.37 4.90
N PRO A 11 8.50 0.82 5.30
CA PRO A 11 9.76 1.07 4.62
C PRO A 11 9.80 0.34 3.27
N GLY A 12 10.49 0.93 2.31
CA GLY A 12 10.92 0.25 1.09
C GLY A 12 12.04 -0.76 1.39
N LYS A 13 12.43 -1.51 0.36
CA LYS A 13 13.51 -2.49 0.45
C LYS A 13 14.55 -2.25 -0.64
N LEU A 14 15.79 -2.65 -0.37
CA LEU A 14 16.87 -2.73 -1.34
C LEU A 14 17.48 -4.14 -1.28
N ILE A 15 17.69 -4.77 -2.44
CA ILE A 15 18.48 -5.99 -2.53
C ILE A 15 19.95 -5.58 -2.51
N LEU A 16 20.70 -6.06 -1.53
CA LEU A 16 22.13 -5.77 -1.37
C LEU A 16 22.99 -6.80 -2.10
N LEU A 17 22.54 -8.07 -2.14
CA LEU A 17 23.23 -9.19 -2.79
C LEU A 17 22.20 -10.23 -3.25
N GLY A 18 22.47 -10.91 -4.37
CA GLY A 18 21.76 -12.12 -4.78
C GLY A 18 20.51 -11.87 -5.64
N GLU A 19 20.46 -10.74 -6.34
CA GLU A 19 19.35 -10.24 -7.17
C GLU A 19 18.77 -11.31 -8.09
N TYR A 20 19.62 -11.85 -8.97
CA TYR A 20 19.21 -12.88 -9.92
C TYR A 20 19.55 -14.30 -9.42
N ALA A 21 20.38 -14.42 -8.39
CA ALA A 21 20.80 -15.71 -7.84
C ALA A 21 19.63 -16.48 -7.20
N VAL A 22 18.61 -15.78 -6.69
CA VAL A 22 17.37 -16.40 -6.17
C VAL A 22 16.58 -17.18 -7.20
N MET A 23 16.71 -16.85 -8.49
CA MET A 23 16.05 -17.59 -9.56
C MET A 23 16.60 -19.01 -9.69
N GLU A 24 17.85 -19.22 -9.25
CA GLU A 24 18.54 -20.50 -9.22
C GLU A 24 18.53 -21.14 -7.81
N GLY A 25 17.70 -20.63 -6.89
CA GLY A 25 17.54 -21.16 -5.54
C GLY A 25 18.59 -20.71 -4.51
N ALA A 26 19.52 -19.83 -4.87
CA ALA A 26 20.47 -19.24 -3.92
C ALA A 26 19.81 -18.14 -3.06
N PRO A 27 20.31 -17.82 -1.85
CA PRO A 27 19.73 -16.76 -1.01
C PRO A 27 20.04 -15.35 -1.52
N ALA A 28 19.24 -14.37 -1.08
CA ALA A 28 19.50 -12.94 -1.25
C ALA A 28 19.57 -12.21 0.09
N LEU A 29 20.40 -11.16 0.14
CA LEU A 29 20.44 -10.23 1.26
C LEU A 29 19.63 -8.99 0.91
N VAL A 30 18.64 -8.65 1.74
CA VAL A 30 17.74 -7.52 1.54
C VAL A 30 17.71 -6.68 2.79
N ALA A 31 17.71 -5.36 2.65
CA ALA A 31 17.60 -4.42 3.76
C ALA A 31 16.41 -3.47 3.58
N ALA A 32 15.80 -3.09 4.70
CA ALA A 32 14.87 -1.96 4.72
C ALA A 32 15.65 -0.66 4.48
N ILE A 33 15.05 0.27 3.73
CA ILE A 33 15.62 1.59 3.47
C ILE A 33 14.71 2.70 3.99
N ASN A 34 15.29 3.86 4.27
CA ASN A 34 14.58 5.06 4.74
C ASN A 34 13.83 5.78 3.59
N ARG A 35 13.10 5.00 2.78
CA ARG A 35 12.12 5.47 1.79
C ARG A 35 10.80 4.80 2.09
N GLU A 36 9.88 5.56 2.64
CA GLU A 36 8.64 5.03 3.20
C GLU A 36 7.47 5.23 2.24
N ALA A 37 6.63 4.21 2.11
CA ALA A 37 5.25 4.40 1.72
C ALA A 37 4.47 4.94 2.94
N ARG A 38 3.69 6.00 2.73
CA ARG A 38 2.91 6.67 3.78
C ARG A 38 1.45 6.66 3.41
N ILE A 39 0.61 6.27 4.36
CA ILE A 39 -0.84 6.18 4.17
C ILE A 39 -1.52 6.97 5.28
N THR A 40 -2.57 7.69 4.89
CA THR A 40 -3.47 8.37 5.80
C THR A 40 -4.89 7.88 5.52
N VAL A 41 -5.53 7.28 6.51
CA VAL A 41 -6.91 6.79 6.42
C VAL A 41 -7.80 7.70 7.24
N ARG A 42 -8.84 8.23 6.60
CA ARG A 42 -9.83 9.12 7.21
C ARG A 42 -11.23 8.55 7.04
N PRO A 43 -12.15 8.80 8.00
CA PRO A 43 -13.55 8.48 7.81
C PRO A 43 -14.09 9.13 6.54
N SER A 44 -14.80 8.33 5.74
CA SER A 44 -15.49 8.86 4.57
C SER A 44 -16.76 9.60 4.98
N ARG A 45 -17.05 10.74 4.33
CA ARG A 45 -18.24 11.54 4.61
C ARG A 45 -19.49 11.00 3.92
N ASP A 46 -19.32 10.26 2.83
CA ASP A 46 -20.39 9.76 1.96
C ASP A 46 -20.47 8.24 1.93
N ARG A 47 -19.88 7.56 2.92
CA ARG A 47 -19.90 6.09 3.10
C ARG A 47 -19.29 5.28 1.93
N HIS A 48 -18.61 5.93 1.00
CA HIS A 48 -17.83 5.26 -0.05
C HIS A 48 -16.34 5.25 0.28
N PHE A 49 -15.64 4.18 -0.08
CA PHE A 49 -14.19 4.17 -0.01
C PHE A 49 -13.60 4.79 -1.28
N ARG A 50 -12.51 5.56 -1.10
CA ARG A 50 -11.71 6.10 -2.21
C ARG A 50 -10.23 6.03 -1.87
N ILE A 51 -9.41 5.81 -2.88
CA ILE A 51 -7.95 5.91 -2.80
C ILE A 51 -7.48 7.11 -3.60
N SER A 52 -6.56 7.88 -3.04
CA SER A 52 -5.79 8.90 -3.76
C SER A 52 -4.32 8.52 -3.70
N ALA A 53 -3.65 8.53 -4.84
CA ALA A 53 -2.22 8.31 -4.98
C ALA A 53 -1.67 9.25 -6.07
N PRO A 54 -1.38 10.52 -5.73
CA PRO A 54 -0.91 11.51 -6.71
C PRO A 54 0.39 11.11 -7.42
N VAL A 55 1.27 10.37 -6.75
CA VAL A 55 2.52 9.86 -7.35
C VAL A 55 2.27 8.81 -8.45
N MET A 56 1.06 8.27 -8.51
CA MET A 56 0.60 7.31 -9.52
C MET A 56 -0.46 7.93 -10.46
N ASP A 57 -0.67 9.26 -10.39
CA ASP A 57 -1.72 9.96 -11.16
C ASP A 57 -3.14 9.44 -10.86
N VAL A 58 -3.41 9.11 -9.59
CA VAL A 58 -4.72 8.67 -9.11
C VAL A 58 -5.28 9.71 -8.15
N ASP A 59 -6.27 10.49 -8.60
CA ASP A 59 -6.90 11.52 -7.77
C ASP A 59 -7.90 10.93 -6.76
N ALA A 60 -8.88 10.16 -7.25
CA ALA A 60 -9.90 9.53 -6.42
C ALA A 60 -10.45 8.27 -7.11
N LEU A 61 -9.88 7.11 -6.78
CA LEU A 61 -10.34 5.82 -7.27
C LEU A 61 -11.34 5.20 -6.27
N PRO A 62 -12.64 5.11 -6.61
CA PRO A 62 -13.63 4.44 -5.78
C PRO A 62 -13.40 2.92 -5.72
N PHE A 63 -13.74 2.34 -4.58
CA PHE A 63 -13.73 0.90 -4.40
C PHE A 63 -14.75 0.48 -3.34
N HIS A 64 -15.10 -0.80 -3.35
CA HIS A 64 -15.86 -1.45 -2.28
C HIS A 64 -15.14 -2.71 -1.80
N LEU A 65 -15.58 -3.23 -0.64
CA LEU A 65 -15.18 -4.54 -0.17
C LEU A 65 -16.30 -5.52 -0.53
N ASP A 66 -15.95 -6.65 -1.14
CA ASP A 66 -16.90 -7.73 -1.37
C ASP A 66 -17.23 -8.47 -0.06
N ALA A 67 -18.09 -9.50 -0.15
CA ALA A 67 -18.49 -10.30 1.01
C ALA A 67 -17.32 -11.06 1.67
N SER A 68 -16.20 -11.26 0.97
CA SER A 68 -14.98 -11.88 1.49
C SER A 68 -14.01 -10.88 2.13
N GLY A 69 -14.28 -9.58 1.96
CA GLY A 69 -13.40 -8.49 2.37
C GLY A 69 -12.33 -8.14 1.33
N ALA A 70 -12.44 -8.67 0.10
CA ALA A 70 -11.52 -8.31 -0.98
C ALA A 70 -11.85 -6.91 -1.52
N VAL A 71 -10.81 -6.17 -1.91
CA VAL A 71 -10.95 -4.84 -2.54
C VAL A 71 -11.35 -5.02 -4.00
N VAL A 72 -12.50 -4.45 -4.37
CA VAL A 72 -13.00 -4.39 -5.75
C VAL A 72 -13.06 -2.93 -6.18
N PHE A 73 -12.31 -2.57 -7.21
CA PHE A 73 -12.32 -1.23 -7.77
C PHE A 73 -13.55 -1.03 -8.65
N ASP A 74 -14.22 0.10 -8.47
CA ASP A 74 -15.35 0.48 -9.32
C ASP A 74 -14.77 1.12 -10.59
N ALA A 75 -14.73 0.35 -11.68
CA ALA A 75 -14.24 0.79 -12.99
C ALA A 75 -15.29 1.63 -13.75
#